data_AF-A0A7L8SHP4-F1
#
_entry.id   AF-A0A7L8SHP4-F1
#
_cell.length_a   1.000
_cell.length_b   1.000
_cell.length_c   1.000
_cell.angle_alpha   90.00
_cell.angle_beta   90.00
_cell.angle_gamma   90.00
#
_symmetry.space_group_name_H-M   'P 1'
#
loop_
_entity.id
_entity.type
_entity.pdbx_description
1 polymer ?
#
loop_
_entity_poly.entity_id
_entity_poly.type
_entity_poly.pdbx_seq_one_letter_code
_entity_poly.pdbx_strand_id
1 'polypeptide(L)'
;MAKQRIVVGLSGGVDSAVTAHLLKQQGHEVVGIFMKNWEDDDDSEYCSSNVDFIDAASVADVLGIEIEHVNFAADYKDRVFAEFLREYKAGRTPNPDVLCNAEIKFKAFLDHAMRLGAEKIATGHYARVRLNEATGRHELLKGLDNSKDQSYFLHRLNQAQLSKTLFPVGELHKTEVRRIAEEIGLPNAKKKDSTGICFIGERPFRDFLNRYISKEPGPIKDDRGRKLGEHQGLSFYTLGQRQGLGIGGVKEKGAQRGAGDHSPWFVARKDVEKNTLWVVQGHDHPWLLSTELKADDASWVAGEAPVAGSYGSKARYRQADAACEMAEGANGAFSLRFGAPQWAVTPGQSAVLYDGERCLGGGVIV
;
A
#
# COMPACT_ATOMS: atom_id res chain seq x y z
N MET A 1 16.62 -16.82 23.61
CA MET A 1 16.02 -15.50 23.89
C MET A 1 15.15 -15.61 25.14
N ALA A 2 14.92 -14.52 25.86
CA ALA A 2 13.93 -14.52 26.94
C ALA A 2 12.53 -14.76 26.35
N LYS A 3 11.69 -15.53 27.05
CA LYS A 3 10.28 -15.69 26.68
C LYS A 3 9.59 -14.33 26.79
N GLN A 4 8.83 -13.97 25.75
CA GLN A 4 8.09 -12.70 25.69
C GLN A 4 6.64 -12.99 25.32
N ARG A 5 5.71 -12.13 25.76
CA ARG A 5 4.31 -12.14 25.30
C ARG A 5 4.16 -11.31 24.03
N ILE A 6 3.79 -11.96 22.92
CA ILE A 6 3.71 -11.36 21.59
C ILE A 6 2.30 -11.54 21.03
N VAL A 7 1.70 -10.43 20.60
CA VAL A 7 0.38 -10.44 19.96
C VAL A 7 0.55 -10.40 18.44
N VAL A 8 -0.03 -11.38 17.73
CA VAL A 8 0.05 -11.49 16.28
C VAL A 8 -1.27 -11.05 15.67
N GLY A 9 -1.22 -10.10 14.73
CA GLY A 9 -2.37 -9.78 13.88
C GLY A 9 -2.66 -10.93 12.91
N LEU A 10 -3.70 -11.71 13.17
CA LEU A 10 -4.13 -12.85 12.35
C LEU A 10 -5.26 -12.39 11.41
N SER A 11 -4.99 -12.36 10.10
CA SER A 11 -5.97 -11.89 9.10
C SER A 11 -6.71 -13.02 8.38
N GLY A 12 -6.56 -14.27 8.84
CA GLY A 12 -6.98 -15.47 8.10
C GLY A 12 -6.09 -15.82 6.90
N GLY A 13 -4.99 -15.07 6.69
CA GLY A 13 -4.00 -15.34 5.64
C GLY A 13 -2.87 -16.26 6.10
N VAL A 14 -2.18 -16.86 5.12
CA VAL A 14 -1.04 -17.77 5.35
C VAL A 14 0.13 -17.05 6.04
N ASP A 15 0.41 -15.81 5.66
CA ASP A 15 1.59 -15.08 6.14
C ASP A 15 1.53 -14.77 7.65
N SER A 16 0.35 -14.37 8.14
CA SER A 16 0.12 -14.16 9.58
C SER A 16 0.12 -15.48 10.37
N ALA A 17 -0.36 -16.56 9.77
CA ALA A 17 -0.37 -17.88 10.40
C ALA A 17 1.05 -18.42 10.60
N VAL A 18 1.88 -18.36 9.55
CA VAL A 18 3.29 -18.75 9.64
C VAL A 18 4.07 -17.82 10.57
N THR A 19 3.75 -16.53 10.59
CA THR A 19 4.30 -15.59 11.59
C THR A 19 4.07 -16.07 13.03
N ALA A 20 2.81 -16.43 13.37
CA ALA A 20 2.49 -16.94 14.70
C ALA A 20 3.20 -18.27 15.00
N HIS A 21 3.24 -19.17 14.02
CA HIS A 21 3.94 -20.45 14.14
C HIS A 21 5.43 -20.28 14.47
N LEU A 22 6.15 -19.44 13.70
CA LEU A 22 7.57 -19.20 13.89
C LEU A 22 7.89 -18.64 15.29
N LEU A 23 7.07 -17.70 15.77
CA LEU A 23 7.24 -17.12 17.11
C LEU A 23 6.95 -18.16 18.21
N LYS A 24 5.95 -19.02 18.01
CA LYS A 24 5.66 -20.12 18.95
C LYS A 24 6.81 -21.12 19.00
N GLN A 25 7.40 -21.48 17.85
CA GLN A 25 8.58 -22.36 17.80
C GLN A 25 9.81 -21.76 18.50
N GLN A 26 9.95 -20.43 18.49
CA GLN A 26 11.01 -19.73 19.24
C GLN A 26 10.77 -19.71 20.76
N GLY A 27 9.64 -20.25 21.24
CA GLY A 27 9.32 -20.40 22.67
C GLY A 27 8.61 -19.20 23.29
N HIS A 28 8.12 -18.25 22.47
CA HIS A 28 7.35 -17.11 22.95
C HIS A 28 5.92 -17.50 23.34
N GLU A 29 5.31 -16.69 24.21
CA GLU A 29 3.86 -16.74 24.42
C GLU A 29 3.18 -15.94 23.30
N VAL A 30 2.38 -16.62 22.48
CA VAL A 30 1.74 -16.04 21.30
C VAL A 30 0.23 -15.99 21.49
N VAL A 31 -0.34 -14.81 21.28
CA VAL A 31 -1.80 -14.57 21.25
C VAL A 31 -2.16 -13.97 19.90
N GLY A 32 -3.23 -14.47 19.28
CA GLY A 32 -3.76 -13.94 18.03
C GLY A 32 -4.79 -12.84 18.26
N ILE A 33 -4.80 -11.81 17.41
CA ILE A 33 -5.91 -10.87 17.30
C ILE A 33 -6.38 -10.83 15.85
N PHE A 34 -7.67 -11.09 15.64
CA PHE A 34 -8.35 -10.81 14.40
C PHE A 34 -8.99 -9.41 14.47
N MET A 35 -8.70 -8.58 13.46
CA MET A 35 -9.17 -7.20 13.40
C MET A 35 -10.32 -7.07 12.39
N LYS A 36 -11.50 -6.70 12.85
CA LYS A 36 -12.60 -6.25 11.98
C LYS A 36 -12.53 -4.74 11.85
N ASN A 37 -12.22 -4.27 10.64
CA ASN A 37 -11.98 -2.84 10.36
C ASN A 37 -12.96 -2.25 9.34
N TRP A 38 -13.93 -3.04 8.88
CA TRP A 38 -14.94 -2.59 7.92
C TRP A 38 -16.28 -3.26 8.22
N GLU A 39 -17.36 -2.48 8.17
CA GLU A 39 -18.73 -2.95 8.48
C GLU A 39 -19.78 -2.45 7.48
N ASP A 40 -19.47 -1.44 6.65
CA ASP A 40 -20.41 -0.79 5.73
C ASP A 40 -21.00 -1.76 4.66
N ASP A 41 -20.55 -3.02 4.61
CA ASP A 41 -20.92 -4.03 3.63
C ASP A 41 -21.18 -5.42 4.25
N ASP A 42 -21.43 -5.49 5.57
CA ASP A 42 -21.63 -6.75 6.29
C ASP A 42 -22.76 -7.62 5.72
N ASP A 43 -23.77 -6.99 5.11
CA ASP A 43 -24.93 -7.65 4.47
C ASP A 43 -24.76 -7.88 2.95
N SER A 44 -23.56 -7.61 2.40
CA SER A 44 -23.29 -7.74 0.97
C SER A 44 -22.62 -9.07 0.61
N GLU A 45 -22.70 -9.49 -0.66
CA GLU A 45 -21.98 -10.64 -1.20
C GLU A 45 -20.44 -10.51 -1.07
N TYR A 46 -19.94 -9.30 -0.81
CA TYR A 46 -18.53 -9.00 -0.62
C TYR A 46 -18.06 -9.11 0.85
N CYS A 47 -18.92 -9.56 1.77
CA CYS A 47 -18.57 -9.76 3.18
C CYS A 47 -17.65 -10.98 3.36
N SER A 48 -16.33 -10.77 3.33
CA SER A 48 -15.34 -11.83 3.59
C SER A 48 -14.94 -11.95 5.06
N SER A 49 -15.24 -10.96 5.91
CA SER A 49 -14.71 -10.87 7.28
C SER A 49 -15.06 -12.08 8.14
N ASN A 50 -16.26 -12.65 7.98
CA ASN A 50 -16.65 -13.86 8.73
C ASN A 50 -15.86 -15.10 8.28
N VAL A 51 -15.63 -15.23 6.97
CA VAL A 51 -14.81 -16.33 6.42
C VAL A 51 -13.36 -16.17 6.87
N ASP A 52 -12.82 -14.95 6.81
CA ASP A 52 -11.45 -14.65 7.24
C ASP A 52 -11.28 -14.88 8.76
N PHE A 53 -12.31 -14.61 9.57
CA PHE A 53 -12.31 -14.93 10.99
C PHE A 53 -12.32 -16.43 11.26
N ILE A 54 -13.14 -17.21 10.54
CA ILE A 54 -13.17 -18.67 10.64
C ILE A 54 -11.79 -19.25 10.27
N ASP A 55 -11.16 -18.73 9.22
CA ASP A 55 -9.80 -19.15 8.83
C ASP A 55 -8.78 -18.81 9.92
N ALA A 56 -8.85 -17.61 10.52
CA ALA A 56 -7.97 -17.20 11.60
C ALA A 56 -8.16 -18.06 12.86
N ALA A 57 -9.40 -18.38 13.23
CA ALA A 57 -9.73 -19.24 14.35
C ALA A 57 -9.25 -20.68 14.12
N SER A 58 -9.40 -21.21 12.91
CA SER A 58 -8.91 -22.54 12.55
C SER A 58 -7.37 -22.61 12.60
N VAL A 59 -6.69 -21.55 12.18
CA VAL A 59 -5.22 -21.42 12.36
C VAL A 59 -4.86 -21.42 13.84
N ALA A 60 -5.58 -20.65 14.66
CA ALA A 60 -5.31 -20.54 16.09
C ALA A 60 -5.47 -21.90 16.80
N ASP A 61 -6.47 -22.68 16.42
CA ASP A 61 -6.70 -24.05 16.92
C ASP A 61 -5.55 -25.00 16.55
N VAL A 62 -5.16 -25.07 15.27
CA VAL A 62 -4.03 -25.88 14.81
C VAL A 62 -2.73 -25.50 15.52
N LEU A 63 -2.52 -24.20 15.73
CA LEU A 63 -1.33 -23.70 16.41
C LEU A 63 -1.44 -23.82 17.92
N GLY A 64 -2.60 -24.11 18.51
CA GLY A 64 -2.85 -24.10 19.95
C GLY A 64 -2.51 -22.75 20.59
N ILE A 65 -3.05 -21.66 20.04
CA ILE A 65 -2.92 -20.29 20.59
C ILE A 65 -4.31 -19.69 20.82
N GLU A 66 -4.41 -18.76 21.76
CA GLU A 66 -5.63 -17.99 21.96
C GLU A 66 -5.83 -16.99 20.81
N ILE A 67 -7.09 -16.70 20.47
CA ILE A 67 -7.45 -15.68 19.50
C ILE A 67 -8.58 -14.80 20.02
N GLU A 68 -8.39 -13.49 19.92
CA GLU A 68 -9.41 -12.50 20.24
C GLU A 68 -9.90 -11.80 18.97
N HIS A 69 -11.18 -11.40 18.98
CA HIS A 69 -11.78 -10.61 17.92
C HIS A 69 -11.94 -9.16 18.40
N VAL A 70 -11.33 -8.23 17.69
CA VAL A 70 -11.35 -6.80 18.04
C VAL A 70 -11.88 -5.99 16.86
N ASN A 71 -12.77 -5.05 17.15
CA ASN A 71 -13.37 -4.17 16.15
C ASN A 71 -12.69 -2.79 16.16
N PHE A 72 -12.04 -2.43 15.06
CA PHE A 72 -11.48 -1.09 14.82
C PHE A 72 -12.15 -0.39 13.63
N ALA A 73 -13.38 -0.77 13.27
CA ALA A 73 -14.07 -0.20 12.12
C ALA A 73 -14.31 1.31 12.26
N ALA A 74 -14.61 1.79 13.47
CA ALA A 74 -14.74 3.22 13.74
C ALA A 74 -13.42 3.96 13.47
N ASP A 75 -12.30 3.49 14.04
CA ASP A 75 -10.98 4.08 13.82
C ASP A 75 -10.58 4.04 12.32
N TYR A 76 -10.87 2.94 11.63
CA TYR A 76 -10.57 2.81 10.20
C TYR A 76 -11.39 3.81 9.37
N LYS A 77 -12.70 3.94 9.66
CA LYS A 77 -13.58 4.88 8.96
C LYS A 77 -13.10 6.32 9.12
N ASP A 78 -12.77 6.71 10.34
CA ASP A 78 -12.39 8.09 10.67
C ASP A 78 -10.98 8.46 10.20
N ARG A 79 -10.00 7.54 10.36
CA ARG A 79 -8.58 7.86 10.15
C ARG A 79 -8.03 7.42 8.80
N VAL A 80 -8.66 6.44 8.16
CA VAL A 80 -8.18 5.88 6.88
C VAL A 80 -9.16 6.21 5.76
N PHE A 81 -10.44 5.85 5.94
CA PHE A 81 -11.41 5.94 4.87
C PHE A 81 -11.84 7.38 4.57
N ALA A 82 -12.03 8.21 5.61
CA ALA A 82 -12.35 9.63 5.43
C ALA A 82 -11.24 10.38 4.67
N GLU A 83 -9.98 10.11 5.00
CA GLU A 83 -8.80 10.64 4.30
C GLU A 83 -8.79 10.20 2.83
N PHE A 84 -8.93 8.90 2.60
CA PHE A 84 -9.01 8.31 1.27
C PHE A 84 -10.09 8.99 0.40
N LEU A 85 -11.28 9.24 0.94
CA LEU A 85 -12.34 9.94 0.21
C LEU A 85 -12.01 11.42 -0.05
N ARG A 86 -11.36 12.10 0.91
CA ARG A 86 -10.93 13.50 0.75
C ARG A 86 -9.93 13.64 -0.40
N GLU A 87 -8.95 12.76 -0.47
CA GLU A 87 -7.93 12.74 -1.51
C GLU A 87 -8.53 12.48 -2.90
N TYR A 88 -9.46 11.53 -3.01
CA TYR A 88 -10.16 11.28 -4.27
C TYR A 88 -11.02 12.46 -4.73
N LYS A 89 -11.70 13.14 -3.79
CA LYS A 89 -12.48 14.36 -4.10
C LYS A 89 -11.58 15.51 -4.56
N ALA A 90 -10.33 15.56 -4.08
CA ALA A 90 -9.32 16.50 -4.56
C ALA A 90 -8.66 16.07 -5.89
N GLY A 91 -9.13 14.99 -6.52
CA GLY A 91 -8.60 14.50 -7.80
C GLY A 91 -7.26 13.78 -7.69
N ARG A 92 -6.79 13.46 -6.48
CA ARG A 92 -5.56 12.68 -6.24
C ARG A 92 -5.84 11.18 -6.18
N THR A 93 -4.80 10.37 -6.16
CA THR A 93 -4.91 8.91 -6.02
C THR A 93 -4.22 8.47 -4.71
N PRO A 94 -4.95 8.39 -3.59
CA PRO A 94 -4.38 8.01 -2.29
C PRO A 94 -3.97 6.54 -2.24
N ASN A 95 -3.12 6.20 -1.26
CA ASN A 95 -2.82 4.82 -0.89
C ASN A 95 -3.39 4.49 0.51
N PRO A 96 -4.59 3.89 0.61
CA PRO A 96 -5.22 3.61 1.90
C PRO A 96 -4.44 2.58 2.74
N ASP A 97 -3.65 1.70 2.12
CA ASP A 97 -2.92 0.66 2.86
C ASP A 97 -1.77 1.24 3.69
N VAL A 98 -1.14 2.32 3.20
CA VAL A 98 -0.13 3.08 3.96
C VAL A 98 -0.75 3.66 5.24
N LEU A 99 -1.90 4.30 5.12
CA LEU A 99 -2.64 4.87 6.25
C LEU A 99 -3.15 3.78 7.19
N CYS A 100 -3.66 2.68 6.64
CA CYS A 100 -4.12 1.55 7.43
C CYS A 100 -3.00 0.96 8.29
N ASN A 101 -1.77 0.88 7.78
CA ASN A 101 -0.62 0.50 8.59
C ASN A 101 -0.35 1.54 9.69
N ALA A 102 -0.21 2.81 9.32
CA ALA A 102 0.15 3.87 10.25
C ALA A 102 -0.86 4.07 11.40
N GLU A 103 -2.16 4.04 11.09
CA GLU A 103 -3.23 4.42 12.02
C GLU A 103 -3.94 3.24 12.69
N ILE A 104 -3.98 2.08 12.03
CA ILE A 104 -4.70 0.91 12.55
C ILE A 104 -3.72 -0.15 13.03
N LYS A 105 -2.96 -0.76 12.12
CA LYS A 105 -2.12 -1.91 12.46
C LYS A 105 -0.95 -1.56 13.40
N PHE A 106 -0.36 -0.39 13.29
CA PHE A 106 0.79 -0.01 14.14
C PHE A 106 0.47 1.08 15.15
N LYS A 107 -0.82 1.37 15.34
CA LYS A 107 -1.30 2.34 16.35
C LYS A 107 -2.46 1.76 17.13
N ALA A 108 -3.67 1.68 16.56
CA ALA A 108 -4.83 1.11 17.28
C ALA A 108 -4.59 -0.33 17.77
N PHE A 109 -4.08 -1.21 16.90
CA PHE A 109 -3.71 -2.59 17.23
C PHE A 109 -2.54 -2.64 18.21
N LEU A 110 -1.49 -1.85 17.99
CA LEU A 110 -0.34 -1.77 18.90
C LEU A 110 -0.78 -1.37 20.31
N ASP A 111 -1.52 -0.27 20.44
CA ASP A 111 -2.02 0.25 21.71
C ASP A 111 -2.91 -0.77 22.41
N HIS A 112 -3.76 -1.48 21.66
CA HIS A 112 -4.58 -2.56 22.20
C HIS A 112 -3.73 -3.71 22.73
N ALA A 113 -2.76 -4.20 21.95
CA ALA A 113 -1.87 -5.28 22.37
C ALA A 113 -1.05 -4.91 23.62
N MET A 114 -0.55 -3.68 23.70
CA MET A 114 0.19 -3.22 24.88
C MET A 114 -0.70 -3.19 26.14
N ARG A 115 -1.98 -2.82 26.01
CA ARG A 115 -2.96 -2.87 27.13
C ARG A 115 -3.24 -4.30 27.61
N LEU A 116 -3.18 -5.28 26.71
CA LEU A 116 -3.28 -6.70 27.07
C LEU A 116 -2.01 -7.25 27.73
N GLY A 117 -0.98 -6.42 27.91
CA GLY A 117 0.29 -6.82 28.53
C GLY A 117 1.27 -7.48 27.55
N ALA A 118 1.10 -7.28 26.24
CA ALA A 118 2.08 -7.71 25.26
C ALA A 118 3.35 -6.85 25.35
N GLU A 119 4.51 -7.47 25.13
CA GLU A 119 5.78 -6.76 25.03
C GLU A 119 6.06 -6.29 23.60
N LYS A 120 5.53 -7.03 22.62
CA LYS A 120 5.65 -6.76 21.19
C LYS A 120 4.39 -7.19 20.43
N ILE A 121 4.20 -6.63 19.24
CA ILE A 121 3.29 -7.12 18.22
C ILE A 121 4.06 -7.78 17.07
N ALA A 122 3.39 -8.64 16.34
CA ALA A 122 3.89 -9.18 15.08
C ALA A 122 2.81 -9.17 13.99
N THR A 123 3.26 -9.09 12.75
CA THR A 123 2.38 -9.13 11.58
C THR A 123 3.01 -9.95 10.46
N GLY A 124 2.19 -10.46 9.55
CA GLY A 124 2.65 -11.19 8.36
C GLY A 124 3.22 -10.31 7.24
N HIS A 125 3.79 -9.13 7.56
CA HIS A 125 4.39 -8.27 6.53
C HIS A 125 5.77 -8.77 6.11
N TYR A 126 6.06 -8.72 4.81
CA TYR A 126 7.37 -8.98 4.23
C TYR A 126 8.27 -7.73 4.32
N ALA A 127 8.70 -7.42 5.53
CA ALA A 127 9.68 -6.39 5.83
C ALA A 127 10.54 -6.88 7.00
N ARG A 128 11.68 -6.25 7.29
CA ARG A 128 12.51 -6.64 8.43
C ARG A 128 12.73 -5.44 9.35
N VAL A 129 12.99 -5.71 10.62
CA VAL A 129 13.37 -4.69 11.61
C VAL A 129 14.69 -5.08 12.23
N ARG A 130 15.60 -4.12 12.33
CA ARG A 130 16.91 -4.30 12.97
C ARG A 130 17.16 -3.18 13.97
N LEU A 131 17.65 -3.51 15.17
CA LEU A 131 18.27 -2.52 16.05
C LEU A 131 19.72 -2.32 15.59
N ASN A 132 20.07 -1.11 15.17
CA ASN A 132 21.43 -0.76 14.79
C ASN A 132 22.22 -0.38 16.05
N GLU A 133 23.16 -1.23 16.47
CA GLU A 133 23.93 -1.02 17.70
C GLU A 133 24.78 0.25 17.68
N ALA A 134 25.25 0.69 16.50
CA ALA A 134 26.07 1.89 16.39
C ALA A 134 25.27 3.18 16.64
N THR A 135 23.98 3.19 16.30
CA THR A 135 23.11 4.38 16.44
C THR A 135 22.10 4.25 17.57
N GLY A 136 21.86 3.04 18.07
CA GLY A 136 20.79 2.73 19.02
C GLY A 136 19.38 2.83 18.43
N ARG A 137 19.24 2.97 17.11
CA ARG A 137 17.95 3.17 16.43
C ARG A 137 17.45 1.90 15.75
N HIS A 138 16.13 1.74 15.69
CA HIS A 138 15.47 0.71 14.92
C HIS A 138 15.40 1.12 13.44
N GLU A 139 15.76 0.21 12.55
CA GLU A 139 15.74 0.39 11.11
C GLU A 139 14.65 -0.51 10.51
N LEU A 140 13.84 0.07 9.62
CA LEU A 140 12.95 -0.69 8.76
C LEU A 140 13.74 -1.09 7.51
N LEU A 141 13.77 -2.38 7.19
CA LEU A 141 14.47 -2.92 6.04
C LEU A 141 13.47 -3.58 5.08
N LYS A 142 13.86 -3.68 3.81
CA LYS A 142 13.16 -4.50 2.82
C LYS A 142 13.08 -5.95 3.26
N GLY A 143 11.98 -6.63 2.89
CA GLY A 143 11.90 -8.09 3.02
C GLY A 143 12.94 -8.79 2.16
N LEU A 144 13.39 -9.98 2.57
CA LEU A 144 14.36 -10.78 1.82
C LEU A 144 13.86 -11.11 0.40
N ASP A 145 12.55 -11.38 0.28
CA ASP A 145 11.87 -11.54 -1.01
C ASP A 145 11.50 -10.20 -1.62
N ASN A 146 12.35 -9.68 -2.51
CA ASN A 146 12.11 -8.41 -3.21
C ASN A 146 10.78 -8.37 -3.99
N SER A 147 10.22 -9.51 -4.41
CA SER A 147 8.95 -9.56 -5.14
C SER A 147 7.73 -9.36 -4.22
N LYS A 148 7.94 -9.52 -2.91
CA LYS A 148 6.93 -9.40 -1.86
C LYS A 148 7.23 -8.31 -0.84
N ASP A 149 8.41 -7.68 -0.90
CA ASP A 149 8.81 -6.56 -0.02
C ASP A 149 7.67 -5.56 0.20
N GLN A 150 7.27 -5.40 1.45
CA GLN A 150 6.18 -4.52 1.89
C GLN A 150 6.68 -3.31 2.68
N SER A 151 7.99 -3.07 2.75
CA SER A 151 8.56 -1.88 3.41
C SER A 151 7.98 -0.56 2.88
N TYR A 152 7.57 -0.52 1.60
CA TYR A 152 6.89 0.62 0.99
C TYR A 152 5.62 1.01 1.76
N PHE A 153 4.80 0.05 2.19
CA PHE A 153 3.56 0.35 2.93
C PHE A 153 3.79 0.68 4.40
N LEU A 154 5.01 0.48 4.89
CA LEU A 154 5.41 0.67 6.28
C LEU A 154 6.30 1.91 6.47
N HIS A 155 6.50 2.71 5.42
CA HIS A 155 7.44 3.83 5.44
C HIS A 155 7.12 4.90 6.50
N ARG A 156 5.88 4.97 6.99
CA ARG A 156 5.46 5.93 8.02
C ARG A 156 5.70 5.44 9.45
N LEU A 157 6.22 4.24 9.66
CA LEU A 157 6.46 3.71 11.00
C LEU A 157 7.62 4.43 11.69
N ASN A 158 7.42 4.77 12.96
CA ASN A 158 8.42 5.47 13.78
C ASN A 158 9.20 4.52 14.71
N GLN A 159 10.20 5.07 15.42
CA GLN A 159 11.04 4.33 16.35
C GLN A 159 10.27 3.59 17.46
N ALA A 160 9.26 4.23 18.04
CA ALA A 160 8.46 3.62 19.11
C ALA A 160 7.70 2.40 18.59
N GLN A 161 7.05 2.53 17.43
CA GLN A 161 6.33 1.44 16.77
C GLN A 161 7.26 0.30 16.38
N LEU A 162 8.40 0.59 15.73
CA LEU A 162 9.35 -0.43 15.29
C LEU A 162 9.99 -1.17 16.47
N SER A 163 10.27 -0.48 17.58
CA SER A 163 10.83 -1.12 18.78
C SER A 163 9.95 -2.23 19.37
N LYS A 164 8.64 -2.13 19.12
CA LYS A 164 7.61 -3.04 19.59
C LYS A 164 7.09 -3.98 18.51
N THR A 165 7.71 -4.02 17.34
CA THR A 165 7.20 -4.77 16.19
C THR A 165 8.15 -5.87 15.75
N LEU A 166 7.60 -7.00 15.31
CA LEU A 166 8.31 -8.11 14.68
C LEU A 166 7.69 -8.46 13.32
N PHE A 167 8.54 -8.86 12.38
CA PHE A 167 8.14 -9.34 11.04
C PHE A 167 8.83 -10.68 10.70
N PRO A 168 8.43 -11.80 11.34
CA PRO A 168 9.13 -13.08 11.18
C PRO A 168 9.23 -13.58 9.74
N VAL A 169 8.19 -13.38 8.93
CA VAL A 169 8.17 -13.80 7.51
C VAL A 169 9.00 -12.89 6.59
N GLY A 170 9.47 -11.74 7.08
CA GLY A 170 10.35 -10.85 6.32
C GLY A 170 11.73 -11.44 6.02
N GLU A 171 12.14 -12.47 6.77
CA GLU A 171 13.39 -13.21 6.57
C GLU A 171 13.24 -14.39 5.60
N LEU A 172 12.06 -14.59 5.01
CA LEU A 172 11.74 -15.76 4.20
C LEU A 172 11.28 -15.37 2.80
N HIS A 173 11.54 -16.27 1.85
CA HIS A 173 10.88 -16.23 0.55
C HIS A 173 9.41 -16.68 0.68
N LYS A 174 8.51 -16.13 -0.14
CA LYS A 174 7.08 -16.53 -0.10
C LYS A 174 6.87 -18.02 -0.34
N THR A 175 7.72 -18.63 -1.16
CA THR A 175 7.72 -20.07 -1.43
C THR A 175 7.97 -20.87 -0.15
N GLU A 176 8.89 -20.41 0.69
CA GLU A 176 9.23 -21.03 1.97
C GLU A 176 8.10 -20.87 2.99
N VAL A 177 7.47 -19.70 3.04
CA VAL A 177 6.28 -19.47 3.88
C VAL A 177 5.15 -20.43 3.48
N ARG A 178 4.92 -20.66 2.19
CA ARG A 178 3.91 -21.63 1.73
C ARG A 178 4.30 -23.07 2.07
N ARG A 179 5.57 -23.45 1.95
CA ARG A 179 6.07 -24.78 2.36
C ARG A 179 5.81 -25.04 3.84
N ILE A 180 6.18 -24.10 4.72
CA ILE A 180 5.95 -24.21 6.17
C ILE A 180 4.46 -24.37 6.47
N ALA A 181 3.60 -23.59 5.81
CA ALA A 181 2.16 -23.66 5.99
C ALA A 181 1.58 -25.04 5.63
N GLU A 182 2.07 -25.67 4.56
CA GLU A 182 1.68 -27.02 4.17
C GLU A 182 2.18 -28.08 5.17
N GLU A 183 3.43 -27.95 5.64
CA GLU A 183 4.05 -28.91 6.56
C GLU A 183 3.37 -28.96 7.94
N ILE A 184 2.93 -27.81 8.44
CA ILE A 184 2.24 -27.72 9.73
C ILE A 184 0.73 -27.97 9.59
N GLY A 185 0.25 -28.30 8.38
CA GLY A 185 -1.13 -28.67 8.13
C GLY A 185 -2.12 -27.51 8.25
N LEU A 186 -1.73 -26.28 7.90
CA LEU A 186 -2.66 -25.15 7.98
C LEU A 186 -3.83 -25.32 7.00
N PRO A 187 -5.08 -25.12 7.45
CA PRO A 187 -6.27 -25.26 6.59
C PRO A 187 -6.26 -24.25 5.44
N ASN A 188 -5.64 -23.08 5.66
CA ASN A 188 -5.54 -22.00 4.68
C ASN A 188 -4.26 -22.04 3.83
N ALA A 189 -3.43 -23.09 3.89
CA ALA A 189 -2.13 -23.15 3.19
C ALA A 189 -2.22 -22.85 1.68
N LYS A 190 -3.30 -23.27 1.03
CA LYS A 190 -3.57 -23.05 -0.41
C LYS A 190 -4.33 -21.75 -0.71
N LYS A 191 -4.70 -20.96 0.31
CA LYS A 191 -5.40 -19.69 0.12
C LYS A 191 -4.53 -18.73 -0.71
N LYS A 192 -5.17 -18.02 -1.63
CA LYS A 192 -4.50 -16.98 -2.43
C LYS A 192 -4.20 -15.78 -1.56
N ASP A 193 -3.16 -15.04 -1.93
CA ASP A 193 -2.84 -13.78 -1.25
C ASP A 193 -4.00 -12.79 -1.45
N SER A 194 -4.34 -12.04 -0.40
CA SER A 194 -5.39 -11.02 -0.48
C SER A 194 -5.02 -9.92 -1.48
N THR A 195 -6.00 -9.54 -2.28
CA THR A 195 -5.97 -8.49 -3.31
C THR A 195 -7.01 -7.43 -2.98
N GLY A 196 -6.83 -6.21 -3.48
CA GLY A 196 -7.73 -5.08 -3.20
C GLY A 196 -7.28 -4.24 -2.00
N ILE A 197 -8.18 -3.37 -1.53
CA ILE A 197 -7.91 -2.45 -0.41
C ILE A 197 -7.93 -3.24 0.90
N CYS A 198 -6.98 -3.00 1.80
CA CYS A 198 -6.92 -3.68 3.09
C CYS A 198 -8.26 -3.57 3.85
N PHE A 199 -8.75 -4.70 4.37
CA PHE A 199 -10.01 -4.85 5.11
C PHE A 199 -11.33 -4.64 4.34
N ILE A 200 -11.30 -4.03 3.15
CA ILE A 200 -12.49 -3.91 2.27
C ILE A 200 -12.55 -5.08 1.27
N GLY A 201 -11.39 -5.63 0.87
CA GLY A 201 -11.30 -6.80 0.00
C GLY A 201 -11.38 -6.50 -1.50
N GLU A 202 -11.38 -7.55 -2.31
CA GLU A 202 -11.45 -7.46 -3.77
C GLU A 202 -12.88 -7.23 -4.26
N ARG A 203 -13.08 -6.16 -5.03
CA ARG A 203 -14.38 -5.77 -5.59
C ARG A 203 -14.20 -4.77 -6.74
N PRO A 204 -15.23 -4.55 -7.57
CA PRO A 204 -15.21 -3.48 -8.57
C PRO A 204 -15.01 -2.10 -7.91
N PHE A 205 -13.77 -1.61 -7.94
CA PHE A 205 -13.37 -0.39 -7.23
C PHE A 205 -14.19 0.84 -7.62
N ARG A 206 -14.57 0.94 -8.90
CA ARG A 206 -15.41 2.03 -9.41
C ARG A 206 -16.80 2.02 -8.78
N ASP A 207 -17.43 0.85 -8.66
CA ASP A 207 -18.76 0.73 -8.07
C ASP A 207 -18.75 0.95 -6.57
N PHE A 208 -17.67 0.53 -5.91
CA PHE A 208 -17.41 0.87 -4.51
C PHE A 208 -17.34 2.39 -4.28
N LEU A 209 -16.49 3.09 -5.04
CA LEU A 209 -16.33 4.55 -4.90
C LEU A 209 -17.60 5.34 -5.25
N ASN A 210 -18.42 4.85 -6.19
CA ASN A 210 -19.69 5.49 -6.59
C ASN A 210 -20.68 5.66 -5.43
N ARG A 211 -20.53 4.88 -4.36
CA ARG A 211 -21.38 4.99 -3.16
C ARG A 211 -21.04 6.22 -2.31
N TYR A 212 -19.84 6.79 -2.48
CA TYR A 212 -19.31 7.84 -1.60
C TYR A 212 -18.91 9.12 -2.36
N ILE A 213 -18.70 9.03 -3.66
CA ILE A 213 -18.25 10.15 -4.51
C ILE A 213 -19.20 10.29 -5.69
N SER A 214 -19.75 11.50 -5.86
CA SER A 214 -20.64 11.82 -6.98
C SER A 214 -19.90 11.71 -8.32
N LYS A 215 -20.60 11.18 -9.32
CA LYS A 215 -20.13 11.19 -10.70
C LYS A 215 -20.28 12.59 -11.27
N GLU A 216 -19.17 13.17 -11.73
CA GLU A 216 -19.16 14.42 -12.49
C GLU A 216 -18.55 14.15 -13.86
N PRO A 217 -19.36 13.70 -14.84
CA PRO A 217 -18.85 13.39 -16.16
C PRO A 217 -18.25 14.62 -16.85
N GLY A 218 -17.22 14.38 -17.67
CA GLY A 218 -16.46 15.44 -18.31
C GLY A 218 -15.71 14.93 -19.54
N PRO A 219 -15.22 15.83 -20.42
CA PRO A 219 -14.60 15.43 -21.66
C PRO A 219 -13.26 14.70 -21.44
N ILE A 220 -13.03 13.65 -22.22
CA ILE A 220 -11.70 13.08 -22.43
C ILE A 220 -11.09 13.73 -23.66
N LYS A 221 -9.88 14.29 -23.55
CA LYS A 221 -9.17 14.97 -24.64
C LYS A 221 -7.76 14.43 -24.82
N ASP A 222 -7.26 14.45 -26.06
CA ASP A 222 -5.84 14.19 -26.34
C ASP A 222 -4.96 15.42 -26.09
N ASP A 223 -3.65 15.25 -26.25
CA ASP A 223 -2.64 16.31 -26.15
C ASP A 223 -2.80 17.44 -27.19
N ARG A 224 -3.61 17.22 -28.23
CA ARG A 224 -3.98 18.21 -29.25
C ARG A 224 -5.33 18.90 -28.96
N GLY A 225 -5.97 18.56 -27.85
CA GLY A 225 -7.26 19.12 -27.44
C GLY A 225 -8.49 18.52 -28.13
N ARG A 226 -8.31 17.48 -28.96
CA ARG A 226 -9.42 16.78 -29.63
C ARG A 226 -10.19 15.95 -28.60
N LYS A 227 -11.51 16.15 -28.53
CA LYS A 227 -12.40 15.32 -27.70
C LYS A 227 -12.44 13.90 -28.26
N LEU A 228 -12.10 12.93 -27.42
CA LEU A 228 -12.11 11.49 -27.73
C LEU A 228 -13.27 10.75 -27.10
N GLY A 229 -13.88 11.31 -26.06
CA GLY A 229 -14.96 10.67 -25.32
C GLY A 229 -15.36 11.46 -24.08
N GLU A 230 -15.93 10.74 -23.12
CA GLU A 230 -16.40 11.28 -21.85
C GLU A 230 -16.01 10.31 -20.72
N HIS A 231 -15.49 10.87 -19.62
CA HIS A 231 -15.15 10.13 -18.43
C HIS A 231 -16.31 10.14 -17.44
N GLN A 232 -16.36 9.18 -16.52
CA GLN A 232 -17.43 9.13 -15.50
C GLN A 232 -17.16 10.00 -14.24
N GLY A 233 -15.98 10.63 -14.19
CA GLY A 233 -15.53 11.50 -13.10
C GLY A 233 -14.02 11.35 -12.90
N LEU A 234 -13.29 12.44 -12.67
CA LEU A 234 -11.81 12.42 -12.62
C LEU A 234 -11.25 11.51 -11.53
N SER A 235 -11.96 11.37 -10.40
CA SER A 235 -11.58 10.52 -9.28
C SER A 235 -11.46 9.04 -9.64
N PHE A 236 -12.09 8.58 -10.73
CA PHE A 236 -12.01 7.18 -11.18
C PHE A 236 -10.78 6.88 -12.06
N TYR A 237 -9.89 7.86 -12.23
CA TYR A 237 -8.75 7.76 -13.11
C TYR A 237 -7.44 8.13 -12.40
N THR A 238 -6.42 7.32 -12.64
CA THR A 238 -5.06 7.50 -12.12
C THR A 238 -4.10 7.76 -13.27
N LEU A 239 -3.06 8.57 -13.08
CA LEU A 239 -2.09 8.82 -14.14
C LEU A 239 -1.42 7.50 -14.57
N GLY A 240 -1.11 7.34 -15.84
CA GLY A 240 -0.61 6.10 -16.42
C GLY A 240 -1.67 4.98 -16.57
N GLN A 241 -2.92 5.20 -16.16
CA GLN A 241 -3.98 4.21 -16.34
C GLN A 241 -4.29 4.00 -17.83
N ARG A 242 -4.28 2.74 -18.26
CA ARG A 242 -4.65 2.31 -19.62
C ARG A 242 -6.11 1.86 -19.73
N GLN A 243 -6.57 1.06 -18.76
CA GLN A 243 -7.87 0.41 -18.82
C GLN A 243 -9.02 1.35 -18.43
N GLY A 244 -10.23 1.07 -18.93
CA GLY A 244 -11.43 1.79 -18.52
C GLY A 244 -11.59 3.20 -19.12
N LEU A 245 -10.79 3.54 -20.15
CA LEU A 245 -10.89 4.79 -20.91
C LEU A 245 -12.02 4.80 -21.95
N GLY A 246 -12.42 3.62 -22.45
CA GLY A 246 -13.49 3.52 -23.46
C GLY A 246 -13.12 4.10 -24.83
N ILE A 247 -11.83 4.31 -25.12
CA ILE A 247 -11.35 4.90 -26.38
C ILE A 247 -11.00 3.77 -27.34
N GLY A 248 -11.75 3.64 -28.44
CA GLY A 248 -11.49 2.68 -29.51
C GLY A 248 -11.18 3.37 -30.84
N GLY A 249 -10.12 2.93 -31.53
CA GLY A 249 -9.85 3.21 -32.95
C GLY A 249 -10.00 4.67 -33.38
N VAL A 250 -9.18 5.57 -32.82
CA VAL A 250 -9.18 6.99 -33.21
C VAL A 250 -8.60 7.13 -34.62
N LYS A 251 -9.45 7.42 -35.60
CA LYS A 251 -9.02 7.74 -36.97
C LYS A 251 -8.64 9.22 -37.04
N GLU A 252 -7.47 9.54 -37.62
CA GLU A 252 -7.23 10.90 -38.06
C GLU A 252 -8.21 11.26 -39.19
N LYS A 253 -8.71 12.50 -39.20
CA LYS A 253 -9.61 12.98 -40.27
C LYS A 253 -8.85 12.92 -41.60
N GLY A 254 -9.22 11.99 -42.48
CA GLY A 254 -8.59 11.77 -43.78
C GLY A 254 -7.72 10.50 -43.90
N ALA A 255 -7.56 9.73 -42.82
CA ALA A 255 -6.75 8.49 -42.85
C ALA A 255 -7.45 7.36 -43.64
N GLN A 256 -6.69 6.64 -44.47
CA GLN A 256 -7.15 5.44 -45.17
C GLN A 256 -7.63 4.37 -44.17
N ARG A 257 -8.59 3.51 -44.61
CA ARG A 257 -9.06 2.37 -43.81
C ARG A 257 -7.88 1.49 -43.42
N GLY A 258 -7.49 1.52 -42.14
CA GLY A 258 -6.39 0.72 -41.57
C GLY A 258 -5.23 1.51 -40.97
N ALA A 259 -5.17 2.84 -41.15
CA ALA A 259 -4.04 3.68 -40.73
C ALA A 259 -4.29 4.43 -39.39
N GLY A 260 -4.72 3.71 -38.34
CA GLY A 260 -4.75 4.27 -36.98
C GLY A 260 -3.49 3.85 -36.22
N ASP A 261 -2.85 4.77 -35.50
CA ASP A 261 -1.77 4.40 -34.57
C ASP A 261 -2.35 3.42 -33.52
N HIS A 262 -1.84 2.18 -33.54
CA HIS A 262 -2.27 1.08 -32.66
C HIS A 262 -1.75 1.23 -31.23
N SER A 263 -1.01 2.31 -30.95
CA SER A 263 -0.47 2.58 -29.62
C SER A 263 -1.58 2.77 -28.58
N PRO A 264 -1.47 2.13 -27.40
CA PRO A 264 -2.48 2.24 -26.35
C PRO A 264 -2.56 3.66 -25.78
N TRP A 265 -3.77 4.03 -25.35
CA TRP A 265 -4.04 5.29 -24.65
C TRP A 265 -3.78 5.16 -23.15
N PHE A 266 -3.23 6.22 -22.56
CA PHE A 266 -2.97 6.33 -21.13
C PHE A 266 -3.47 7.68 -20.60
N VAL A 267 -3.96 7.69 -19.36
CA VAL A 267 -4.23 8.95 -18.63
C VAL A 267 -2.93 9.67 -18.37
N ALA A 268 -2.78 10.89 -18.88
CA ALA A 268 -1.59 11.71 -18.67
C ALA A 268 -1.80 12.81 -17.63
N ARG A 269 -2.96 13.46 -17.60
CA ARG A 269 -3.26 14.56 -16.68
C ARG A 269 -4.73 14.59 -16.29
N LYS A 270 -5.01 15.21 -15.14
CA LYS A 270 -6.35 15.55 -14.65
C LYS A 270 -6.42 17.06 -14.48
N ASP A 271 -7.33 17.72 -15.19
CA ASP A 271 -7.61 19.15 -15.04
C ASP A 271 -8.92 19.27 -14.25
N VAL A 272 -8.78 19.47 -12.94
CA VAL A 272 -9.91 19.51 -11.99
C VAL A 272 -10.78 20.75 -12.24
N GLU A 273 -10.16 21.90 -12.51
CA GLU A 273 -10.88 23.16 -12.77
C GLU A 273 -11.77 23.07 -14.01
N LYS A 274 -11.29 22.41 -15.08
CA LYS A 274 -12.05 22.24 -16.33
C LYS A 274 -12.77 20.91 -16.44
N ASN A 275 -12.78 20.11 -15.37
CA ASN A 275 -13.28 18.74 -15.34
C ASN A 275 -12.90 17.93 -16.60
N THR A 276 -11.61 17.96 -16.98
CA THR A 276 -11.11 17.35 -18.23
C THR A 276 -10.06 16.29 -17.93
N LEU A 277 -10.25 15.10 -18.51
CA LEU A 277 -9.26 14.02 -18.48
C LEU A 277 -8.39 14.08 -19.74
N TRP A 278 -7.09 14.24 -19.56
CA TRP A 278 -6.13 14.28 -20.67
C TRP A 278 -5.50 12.90 -20.85
N VAL A 279 -5.51 12.41 -22.08
CA VAL A 279 -4.96 11.10 -22.45
C VAL A 279 -3.95 11.23 -23.59
N VAL A 280 -2.99 10.32 -23.64
CA VAL A 280 -1.92 10.31 -24.65
C VAL A 280 -1.69 8.89 -25.15
N GLN A 281 -1.15 8.75 -26.36
CA GLN A 281 -0.73 7.45 -26.90
C GLN A 281 0.76 7.21 -26.63
N GLY A 282 1.10 5.95 -26.36
CA GLY A 282 2.48 5.51 -26.17
C GLY A 282 2.97 5.66 -24.73
N HIS A 283 3.78 4.70 -24.29
CA HIS A 283 4.30 4.64 -22.92
C HIS A 283 5.33 5.75 -22.65
N ASP A 284 6.09 6.14 -23.67
CA ASP A 284 7.19 7.10 -23.59
C ASP A 284 6.77 8.55 -23.87
N HIS A 285 5.45 8.81 -23.89
CA HIS A 285 4.94 10.15 -24.12
C HIS A 285 5.46 11.12 -23.05
N PRO A 286 5.99 12.32 -23.40
CA PRO A 286 6.62 13.22 -22.44
C PRO A 286 5.75 13.62 -21.25
N TRP A 287 4.42 13.67 -21.42
CA TRP A 287 3.50 13.97 -20.31
C TRP A 287 3.39 12.87 -19.26
N LEU A 288 3.86 11.65 -19.55
CA LEU A 288 3.91 10.54 -18.60
C LEU A 288 5.28 10.43 -17.92
N LEU A 289 6.26 11.25 -18.29
CA LEU A 289 7.64 11.14 -17.83
C LEU A 289 8.02 12.36 -16.99
N SER A 290 8.47 12.11 -15.76
CA SER A 290 8.88 13.15 -14.82
C SER A 290 10.32 12.95 -14.37
N THR A 291 11.16 13.98 -14.46
CA THR A 291 12.54 13.98 -13.92
C THR A 291 12.63 14.53 -12.50
N GLU A 292 11.53 15.07 -11.98
CA GLU A 292 11.42 15.59 -10.62
C GLU A 292 10.11 15.13 -10.01
N LEU A 293 10.12 14.89 -8.70
CA LEU A 293 8.90 14.84 -7.90
C LEU A 293 9.08 15.64 -6.62
N LYS A 294 7.97 16.15 -6.09
CA LYS A 294 7.90 16.79 -4.78
C LYS A 294 6.98 15.98 -3.90
N ALA A 295 7.32 15.90 -2.62
CA ALA A 295 6.51 15.23 -1.64
C ALA A 295 6.38 16.07 -0.36
N ASP A 296 5.20 16.03 0.24
CA ASP A 296 4.86 16.61 1.54
C ASP A 296 4.49 15.50 2.55
N ASP A 297 3.99 15.89 3.73
CA ASP A 297 3.63 14.97 4.83
C ASP A 297 4.71 13.89 5.09
N ALA A 298 5.98 14.32 5.12
CA ALA A 298 7.09 13.40 5.25
C ALA A 298 7.09 12.76 6.65
N SER A 299 7.25 11.44 6.66
CA SER A 299 7.51 10.64 7.85
C SER A 299 8.81 9.88 7.67
N TRP A 300 9.71 10.04 8.63
CA TRP A 300 11.03 9.42 8.61
C TRP A 300 11.14 8.38 9.70
N VAL A 301 11.58 7.18 9.32
CA VAL A 301 11.70 6.04 10.24
C VAL A 301 12.60 6.41 11.41
N ALA A 302 13.71 7.10 11.13
CA ALA A 302 14.69 7.53 12.12
C ALA A 302 14.24 8.73 12.98
N GLY A 303 13.06 9.31 12.72
CA GLY A 303 12.52 10.50 13.38
C GLY A 303 13.01 11.84 12.83
N GLU A 304 13.96 11.83 11.91
CA GLU A 304 14.55 13.01 11.28
C GLU A 304 14.81 12.75 9.79
N ALA A 305 14.82 13.82 8.99
CA ALA A 305 15.09 13.71 7.56
C ALA A 305 16.50 13.17 7.29
N PRO A 306 16.68 12.32 6.26
CA PRO A 306 18.02 11.97 5.83
C PRO A 306 18.74 13.19 5.27
N VAL A 307 20.07 13.16 5.29
CA VAL A 307 20.89 14.21 4.69
C VAL A 307 20.61 14.29 3.19
N ALA A 308 20.69 15.47 2.59
CA ALA A 308 20.58 15.61 1.14
C ALA A 308 21.66 14.77 0.42
N GLY A 309 21.28 14.05 -0.64
CA GLY A 309 22.20 13.19 -1.39
C GLY A 309 21.52 12.10 -2.22
N SER A 310 22.33 11.15 -2.66
CA SER A 310 21.92 10.06 -3.57
C SER A 310 21.25 8.91 -2.83
N TYR A 311 20.06 8.51 -3.30
CA TYR A 311 19.25 7.42 -2.73
C TYR A 311 18.52 6.63 -3.81
N GLY A 312 17.92 5.50 -3.42
CA GLY A 312 16.86 4.85 -4.19
C GLY A 312 15.48 5.38 -3.79
N SER A 313 14.54 5.44 -4.72
CA SER A 313 13.16 5.83 -4.43
C SER A 313 12.14 4.97 -5.17
N LYS A 314 10.97 4.76 -4.55
CA LYS A 314 9.77 4.19 -5.18
C LYS A 314 8.65 5.23 -5.13
N ALA A 315 8.06 5.55 -6.29
CA ALA A 315 6.86 6.38 -6.38
C ALA A 315 5.55 5.55 -6.43
N ARG A 316 5.68 4.23 -6.57
CA ARG A 316 4.59 3.24 -6.55
C ARG A 316 5.08 1.91 -6.00
N TYR A 317 4.16 1.16 -5.39
CA TYR A 317 4.43 -0.22 -4.97
C TYR A 317 4.79 -1.11 -6.18
N ARG A 318 5.78 -1.99 -6.00
CA ARG A 318 6.40 -2.88 -7.02
C ARG A 318 7.16 -2.19 -8.16
N GLN A 319 7.35 -0.88 -8.11
CA GLN A 319 8.38 -0.25 -8.93
C GLN A 319 9.76 -0.69 -8.43
N ALA A 320 10.70 -0.90 -9.35
CA ALA A 320 12.11 -0.97 -8.99
C ALA A 320 12.57 0.36 -8.41
N ASP A 321 13.57 0.32 -7.53
CA ASP A 321 14.18 1.53 -7.00
C ASP A 321 14.75 2.38 -8.13
N ALA A 322 14.29 3.63 -8.21
CA ALA A 322 14.85 4.63 -9.09
C ALA A 322 15.94 5.40 -8.36
N ALA A 323 17.14 5.45 -8.94
CA ALA A 323 18.21 6.30 -8.44
C ALA A 323 17.80 7.79 -8.51
N CYS A 324 17.92 8.49 -7.38
CA CYS A 324 17.52 9.89 -7.26
C CYS A 324 18.44 10.69 -6.35
N GLU A 325 18.49 11.99 -6.57
CA GLU A 325 19.07 12.98 -5.65
C GLU A 325 17.95 13.60 -4.82
N MET A 326 18.01 13.42 -3.50
CA MET A 326 17.08 14.01 -2.55
C MET A 326 17.58 15.37 -2.07
N ALA A 327 16.69 16.36 -2.06
CA ALA A 327 16.91 17.64 -1.40
C ALA A 327 15.75 17.96 -0.44
N GLU A 328 16.10 18.43 0.75
CA GLU A 328 15.14 18.89 1.76
C GLU A 328 14.40 20.15 1.29
N GLY A 329 13.12 20.24 1.62
CA GLY A 329 12.25 21.38 1.35
C GLY A 329 11.77 22.03 2.66
N ALA A 330 11.07 23.16 2.52
CA ALA A 330 10.48 23.84 3.67
C ALA A 330 9.32 23.02 4.28
N ASN A 331 9.06 23.19 5.58
CA ASN A 331 7.92 22.62 6.29
C ASN A 331 7.80 21.09 6.20
N GLY A 332 8.92 20.38 6.20
CA GLY A 332 8.94 18.91 6.14
C GLY A 332 8.66 18.32 4.76
N ALA A 333 8.65 19.14 3.70
CA ALA A 333 8.62 18.67 2.33
C ALA A 333 10.01 18.20 1.87
N PHE A 334 10.07 17.43 0.78
CA PHE A 334 11.31 17.11 0.09
C PHE A 334 11.08 16.99 -1.42
N SER A 335 12.17 17.04 -2.18
CA SER A 335 12.17 16.87 -3.63
C SER A 335 13.15 15.79 -4.04
N LEU A 336 12.80 15.03 -5.08
CA LEU A 336 13.68 14.04 -5.69
C LEU A 336 13.91 14.42 -7.15
N ARG A 337 15.17 14.42 -7.57
CA ARG A 337 15.57 14.54 -8.97
C ARG A 337 16.08 13.21 -9.49
N PHE A 338 15.63 12.80 -10.66
CA PHE A 338 15.99 11.53 -11.27
C PHE A 338 16.83 11.76 -12.52
N GLY A 339 17.91 10.99 -12.67
CA GLY A 339 18.70 10.99 -13.91
C GLY A 339 17.93 10.37 -15.09
N ALA A 340 17.15 9.31 -14.80
CA ALA A 340 16.23 8.70 -15.76
C ALA A 340 14.78 9.13 -15.46
N PRO A 341 13.98 9.53 -16.47
CA PRO A 341 12.60 9.95 -16.25
C PRO A 341 11.74 8.84 -15.62
N GLN A 342 10.91 9.22 -14.65
CA GLN A 342 10.01 8.34 -13.93
C GLN A 342 8.62 8.33 -14.56
N TRP A 343 8.07 7.13 -14.74
CA TRP A 343 6.79 6.96 -15.39
C TRP A 343 5.61 7.22 -14.45
N ALA A 344 4.69 8.05 -14.89
CA ALA A 344 3.40 8.36 -14.27
C ALA A 344 3.48 8.66 -12.76
N VAL A 345 4.41 9.51 -12.34
CA VAL A 345 4.44 10.08 -10.99
C VAL A 345 3.07 10.70 -10.69
N THR A 346 2.42 10.26 -9.61
CA THR A 346 0.99 10.52 -9.37
C THR A 346 0.77 11.17 -8.00
N PRO A 347 0.20 12.38 -7.96
CA PRO A 347 -0.17 13.02 -6.71
C PRO A 347 -1.13 12.16 -5.85
N GLY A 348 -0.87 12.11 -4.55
CA GLY A 348 -1.55 11.25 -3.57
C GLY A 348 -0.91 9.87 -3.36
N GLN A 349 -0.04 9.41 -4.27
CA GLN A 349 0.79 8.22 -4.00
C GLN A 349 1.97 8.58 -3.08
N SER A 350 2.61 7.57 -2.50
CA SER A 350 3.78 7.79 -1.63
C SER A 350 5.08 7.81 -2.43
N ALA A 351 5.97 8.73 -2.11
CA ALA A 351 7.38 8.67 -2.49
C ALA A 351 8.19 8.14 -1.31
N VAL A 352 8.73 6.93 -1.45
CA VAL A 352 9.46 6.23 -0.37
C VAL A 352 10.94 6.16 -0.71
N LEU A 353 11.80 6.59 0.22
CA LEU A 353 13.25 6.67 0.09
C LEU A 353 13.95 5.47 0.73
N TYR A 354 15.00 5.01 0.05
CA TYR A 354 15.79 3.85 0.44
C TYR A 354 17.29 4.13 0.36
N ASP A 355 18.03 3.63 1.36
CA ASP A 355 19.48 3.51 1.36
C ASP A 355 19.84 2.01 1.34
N GLY A 356 20.05 1.49 0.14
CA GLY A 356 20.17 0.05 -0.11
C GLY A 356 18.90 -0.71 0.33
N GLU A 357 19.01 -1.51 1.39
CA GLU A 357 17.89 -2.24 1.97
C GLU A 357 17.10 -1.44 3.01
N ARG A 358 17.65 -0.33 3.51
CA ARG A 358 17.03 0.47 4.58
C ARG A 358 15.95 1.37 4.00
N CYS A 359 14.72 1.22 4.47
CA CYS A 359 13.64 2.18 4.24
C CYS A 359 13.86 3.36 5.18
N LEU A 360 14.13 4.54 4.61
CA LEU A 360 14.40 5.76 5.39
C LEU A 360 13.11 6.44 5.82
N GLY A 361 12.04 6.24 5.06
CA GLY A 361 10.77 6.92 5.22
C GLY A 361 10.24 7.42 3.89
N GLY A 362 9.32 8.38 3.91
CA GLY A 362 8.74 8.94 2.69
C GLY A 362 7.62 9.93 2.97
N GLY A 363 7.05 10.47 1.90
CA GLY A 363 5.96 11.44 1.96
C GLY A 363 4.93 11.22 0.86
N VAL A 364 3.93 12.08 0.77
CA VAL A 364 2.87 12.05 -0.23
C VAL A 364 3.27 12.93 -1.40
N ILE A 365 3.16 12.41 -2.62
CA ILE A 365 3.48 13.15 -3.85
C ILE A 365 2.42 14.25 -4.08
N VAL A 366 2.86 15.46 -4.42
CA VAL A 366 1.99 16.63 -4.65
C VAL A 366 1.96 17.11 -6.09
#